data_AF-A0A933I1Y6-F1
#
_entry.id   AF-A0A933I1Y6-F1
#
_cell.length_a   1.000
_cell.length_b   1.000
_cell.length_c   1.000
_cell.angle_alpha   90.00
_cell.angle_beta   90.00
_cell.angle_gamma   90.00
#
_symmetry.space_group_name_H-M   'P 1'
#
loop_
_entity.id
_entity.type
_entity.pdbx_description
1 polymer ?
#
loop_
_entity_poly.entity_id
_entity_poly.type
_entity_poly.pdbx_seq_one_letter_code
_entity_poly.pdbx_strand_id
1 'polypeptide(L)'
;MARRPNQTFREEVFNVTLAELLSAYGLEASPETIWREGRPDVLVNMGGIKVVLEGRFSNLDDLLKTTRERVNEGLADIGMAVVYPPDLQDARTLEQIRDKFKRVKFSGALCNIGHGSKTESFENAGIADLVQLINSTLSLMVKDATIKEAVSCTESSLKRIVHRASTTGLFFRSDVLVHRLRRTLGISDADQGSKTSNDRED
;
A
#
# COMPACT_ATOMS: atom_id res chain seq x y z
N MET A 1 -25.70 -5.40 -47.37
CA MET A 1 -25.13 -6.02 -46.16
C MET A 1 -24.94 -4.94 -45.11
N ALA A 2 -25.75 -4.95 -44.03
CA ALA A 2 -25.63 -3.97 -42.96
C ALA A 2 -24.35 -4.26 -42.14
N ARG A 3 -23.48 -3.25 -42.00
CA ARG A 3 -22.35 -3.28 -41.05
C ARG A 3 -22.93 -3.46 -39.65
N ARG A 4 -22.68 -4.61 -39.00
CA ARG A 4 -22.96 -4.78 -37.58
C ARG A 4 -22.09 -3.76 -36.81
N PRO A 5 -22.64 -3.02 -35.84
CA PRO A 5 -21.84 -2.07 -35.07
C PRO A 5 -20.72 -2.83 -34.36
N ASN A 6 -19.50 -2.29 -34.45
CA ASN A 6 -18.33 -2.81 -33.75
C ASN A 6 -18.59 -2.63 -32.25
N GLN A 7 -19.09 -3.67 -31.58
CA GLN A 7 -19.27 -3.62 -30.13
C GLN A 7 -17.87 -3.54 -29.52
N THR A 8 -17.58 -2.38 -28.95
CA THR A 8 -16.31 -2.09 -28.27
C THR A 8 -16.66 -2.05 -26.79
N PHE A 9 -16.08 -2.94 -26.01
CA PHE A 9 -16.31 -2.95 -24.56
C PHE A 9 -15.64 -1.71 -23.95
N ARG A 10 -16.24 -1.17 -22.90
CA ARG A 10 -15.61 -0.12 -22.11
C ARG A 10 -14.49 -0.72 -21.27
N GLU A 11 -13.45 0.07 -20.95
CA GLU A 11 -12.29 -0.38 -20.15
C GLU A 11 -12.68 -1.00 -18.81
N GLU A 12 -13.76 -0.51 -18.18
CA GLU A 12 -14.22 -1.03 -16.89
C GLU A 12 -14.61 -2.51 -16.97
N VAL A 13 -15.09 -2.98 -18.13
CA VAL A 13 -15.42 -4.39 -18.35
C VAL A 13 -14.15 -5.26 -18.33
N PHE A 14 -13.05 -4.75 -18.86
CA PHE A 14 -11.74 -5.43 -18.83
C PHE A 14 -11.20 -5.48 -17.40
N ASN A 15 -11.31 -4.38 -16.64
CA ASN A 15 -10.88 -4.30 -15.24
C ASN A 15 -11.63 -5.30 -14.37
N VAL A 16 -12.97 -5.36 -14.49
CA VAL A 16 -13.79 -6.35 -13.77
C VAL A 16 -13.43 -7.79 -14.18
N THR A 17 -13.25 -8.05 -15.48
CA THR A 17 -12.88 -9.40 -15.96
C THR A 17 -11.51 -9.82 -15.44
N LEU A 18 -10.53 -8.90 -15.38
CA LEU A 18 -9.22 -9.18 -14.80
C LEU A 18 -9.35 -9.54 -13.33
N ALA A 19 -10.13 -8.77 -12.56
CA ALA A 19 -10.35 -9.02 -11.14
C ALA A 19 -10.96 -10.41 -10.87
N GLU A 20 -11.98 -10.79 -11.65
CA GLU A 20 -12.60 -12.12 -11.58
C GLU A 20 -11.58 -13.23 -11.86
N LEU A 21 -10.72 -13.04 -12.86
CA LEU A 21 -9.69 -14.01 -13.21
C LEU A 21 -8.60 -14.10 -12.15
N LEU A 22 -8.13 -12.97 -11.60
CA LEU A 22 -7.18 -12.96 -10.49
C LEU A 22 -7.73 -13.73 -9.30
N SER A 23 -9.00 -13.50 -8.94
CA SER A 23 -9.69 -14.23 -7.87
C SER A 23 -9.75 -15.73 -8.16
N ALA A 24 -10.12 -16.13 -9.38
CA ALA A 24 -10.15 -17.52 -9.80
C ALA A 24 -8.78 -18.22 -9.78
N TYR A 25 -7.68 -17.47 -9.91
CA TYR A 25 -6.31 -17.99 -9.87
C TYR A 25 -5.69 -18.00 -8.46
N GLY A 26 -6.50 -17.79 -7.42
CA GLY A 26 -6.06 -17.93 -6.03
C GLY A 26 -5.69 -16.62 -5.34
N LEU A 27 -6.10 -15.47 -5.87
CA LEU A 27 -6.35 -14.33 -4.98
C LEU A 27 -7.60 -14.67 -4.14
N GLU A 28 -7.41 -15.05 -2.88
CA GLU A 28 -8.50 -15.10 -1.88
C GLU A 28 -8.99 -13.68 -1.61
N ALA A 29 -9.77 -13.19 -2.56
CA ALA A 29 -10.22 -11.83 -2.66
C ALA A 29 -11.74 -11.85 -2.79
N SER A 30 -12.41 -11.09 -1.93
CA SER A 30 -13.77 -10.65 -2.24
C SER A 30 -13.64 -9.42 -3.13
N PRO A 31 -14.03 -9.48 -4.42
CA PRO A 31 -14.07 -8.29 -5.26
C PRO A 31 -15.17 -7.37 -4.71
N GLU A 32 -14.77 -6.31 -4.00
CA GLU A 32 -15.70 -5.29 -3.51
C GLU A 32 -15.77 -4.16 -4.54
N THR A 33 -16.63 -4.31 -5.55
CA THR A 33 -16.85 -3.23 -6.53
C THR A 33 -17.82 -2.20 -5.95
N ILE A 34 -17.43 -0.92 -5.89
CA ILE A 34 -18.39 0.17 -5.63
C ILE A 34 -18.24 1.24 -6.71
N TRP A 35 -19.12 1.10 -7.71
CA TRP A 35 -19.43 2.11 -8.73
C TRP A 35 -19.85 3.43 -8.08
N ARG A 36 -19.02 4.46 -8.20
CA ARG A 36 -19.38 5.89 -8.11
C ARG A 36 -18.22 6.74 -8.60
N GLU A 37 -18.53 7.90 -9.18
CA GLU A 37 -17.54 8.90 -9.59
C GLU A 37 -16.51 9.15 -8.47
N GLY A 38 -15.23 9.00 -8.80
CA GLY A 38 -14.12 9.20 -7.85
C GLY A 38 -13.60 7.95 -7.12
N ARG A 39 -14.14 6.74 -7.38
CA ARG A 39 -13.62 5.47 -6.84
C ARG A 39 -12.78 4.68 -7.87
N PRO A 40 -11.88 3.78 -7.42
CA PRO A 40 -11.16 2.88 -8.32
C PRO A 40 -12.07 1.88 -9.02
N ASP A 41 -11.68 1.45 -10.23
CA ASP A 41 -12.48 0.54 -11.06
C ASP A 41 -12.66 -0.83 -10.41
N VAL A 42 -11.64 -1.31 -9.69
CA VAL A 42 -11.67 -2.55 -8.92
C VAL A 42 -10.91 -2.37 -7.61
N LEU A 43 -11.60 -2.70 -6.51
CA LEU A 43 -11.00 -2.85 -5.19
C LEU A 43 -11.11 -4.31 -4.75
N VAL A 44 -9.98 -4.86 -4.31
CA VAL A 44 -9.85 -6.23 -3.85
C VAL A 44 -9.41 -6.19 -2.39
N ASN A 45 -10.19 -6.82 -1.51
CA ASN A 45 -9.84 -6.96 -0.10
C ASN A 45 -9.23 -8.34 0.16
N MET A 46 -8.00 -8.38 0.67
CA MET A 46 -7.25 -9.60 0.97
C MET A 46 -6.76 -9.56 2.40
N GLY A 47 -7.40 -10.32 3.29
CA GLY A 47 -7.02 -10.36 4.70
C GLY A 47 -7.03 -8.98 5.40
N GLY A 48 -7.88 -8.06 4.93
CA GLY A 48 -7.95 -6.69 5.44
C GLY A 48 -7.05 -5.68 4.70
N ILE A 49 -6.20 -6.14 3.78
CA ILE A 49 -5.37 -5.28 2.92
C ILE A 49 -6.15 -4.97 1.64
N LYS A 50 -6.24 -3.68 1.31
CA LYS A 50 -6.95 -3.21 0.12
C LYS A 50 -5.98 -3.11 -1.06
N VAL A 51 -6.36 -3.73 -2.17
CA VAL A 51 -5.63 -3.67 -3.44
C VAL A 51 -6.50 -2.94 -4.45
N VAL A 52 -5.98 -1.86 -5.05
CA VAL A 52 -6.59 -1.20 -6.20
C VAL A 52 -6.01 -1.77 -7.49
N LEU A 53 -6.86 -2.12 -8.44
CA LEU A 53 -6.46 -2.56 -9.77
C LEU A 53 -6.97 -1.55 -10.81
N GLU A 54 -6.02 -0.95 -11.53
CA GLU A 54 -6.28 0.03 -12.59
C GLU A 54 -5.70 -0.52 -13.89
N GLY A 55 -6.57 -0.78 -14.87
CA GLY A 55 -6.16 -1.26 -16.18
C GLY A 55 -6.61 -0.31 -17.28
N ARG A 56 -5.72 -0.01 -18.23
CA ARG A 56 -6.01 0.87 -19.38
C ARG A 56 -5.27 0.45 -20.64
N PHE A 57 -5.79 0.87 -21.78
CA PHE A 57 -5.10 0.75 -23.09
C PHE A 57 -4.13 1.93 -23.37
N SER A 58 -3.78 2.71 -22.34
CA SER A 58 -2.92 3.89 -22.43
C SER A 58 -1.47 3.60 -22.00
N ASN A 59 -0.64 4.64 -21.93
CA ASN A 59 0.71 4.53 -21.39
C ASN A 59 0.69 4.12 -19.90
N LEU A 60 1.83 3.60 -19.42
CA LEU A 60 2.01 3.20 -18.02
C LEU A 60 2.14 4.41 -17.08
N ASP A 61 2.72 5.52 -17.54
CA ASP A 61 3.03 6.68 -16.70
C ASP A 61 1.76 7.36 -16.14
N ASP A 62 0.75 7.60 -16.98
CA ASP A 62 -0.51 8.22 -16.57
C ASP A 62 -1.31 7.28 -15.66
N LEU A 63 -1.25 5.98 -15.96
CA LEU A 63 -1.88 4.94 -15.15
C LEU A 63 -1.24 4.85 -13.76
N LEU A 64 0.10 4.90 -13.70
CA LEU A 64 0.85 4.90 -12.45
C LEU A 64 0.56 6.13 -11.61
N LYS A 65 0.44 7.30 -12.23
CA LYS A 65 0.07 8.53 -11.51
C LYS A 65 -1.29 8.35 -10.82
N THR A 66 -2.30 7.93 -11.58
CA THR A 66 -3.65 7.69 -11.06
C THR A 66 -3.65 6.63 -9.95
N THR A 67 -2.96 5.51 -10.19
CA THR A 67 -2.87 4.40 -9.23
C THR A 67 -2.19 4.83 -7.92
N ARG A 68 -1.11 5.61 -8.01
CA ARG A 68 -0.41 6.17 -6.84
C ARG A 68 -1.27 7.17 -6.08
N GLU A 69 -2.02 8.03 -6.77
CA GLU A 69 -2.96 8.95 -6.13
C GLU A 69 -3.97 8.18 -5.27
N ARG A 70 -4.55 7.08 -5.80
CA ARG A 70 -5.47 6.22 -5.05
C ARG A 70 -4.85 5.62 -3.78
N VAL A 71 -3.62 5.13 -3.90
CA VAL A 71 -2.88 4.59 -2.76
C VAL A 71 -2.60 5.70 -1.74
N ASN A 72 -2.09 6.84 -2.18
CA ASN A 72 -1.75 7.97 -1.30
C ASN A 72 -2.97 8.61 -0.61
N GLU A 73 -4.14 8.59 -1.24
CA GLU A 73 -5.42 9.01 -0.66
C GLU A 73 -5.98 8.01 0.38
N GLY A 74 -5.30 6.89 0.60
CA GLY A 74 -5.71 5.85 1.55
C GLY A 74 -6.88 4.99 1.06
N LEU A 75 -7.15 4.99 -0.25
CA LEU A 75 -8.21 4.15 -0.83
C LEU A 75 -7.77 2.68 -0.90
N ALA A 76 -6.47 2.43 -1.04
CA ALA A 76 -5.87 1.10 -1.06
C ALA A 76 -4.45 1.11 -0.49
N ASP A 77 -4.02 -0.02 0.05
CA ASP A 77 -2.67 -0.24 0.58
C ASP A 77 -1.67 -0.63 -0.54
N ILE A 78 -2.18 -1.28 -1.59
CA ILE A 78 -1.44 -1.69 -2.78
C ILE A 78 -2.20 -1.19 -4.01
N GLY A 79 -1.48 -0.69 -5.00
CA GLY A 79 -2.02 -0.40 -6.32
C GLY A 79 -1.30 -1.16 -7.41
N MET A 80 -2.06 -1.73 -8.33
CA MET A 80 -1.56 -2.42 -9.51
C MET A 80 -2.06 -1.69 -10.76
N ALA A 81 -1.11 -1.14 -11.52
CA ALA A 81 -1.30 -0.55 -12.83
C ALA A 81 -1.02 -1.61 -13.91
N VAL A 82 -2.00 -1.91 -14.76
CA VAL A 82 -1.89 -2.88 -15.85
C VAL A 82 -2.14 -2.21 -17.20
N VAL A 83 -1.17 -2.29 -18.10
CA VAL A 83 -1.33 -1.88 -19.50
C VAL A 83 -1.91 -3.05 -20.29
N TYR A 84 -3.07 -2.82 -20.89
CA TYR A 84 -3.72 -3.81 -21.73
C TYR A 84 -3.11 -3.84 -23.14
N PRO A 85 -2.73 -5.02 -23.65
CA PRO A 85 -2.29 -5.14 -25.03
C PRO A 85 -3.46 -4.82 -25.98
N PRO A 86 -3.18 -4.16 -27.12
CA PRO A 86 -4.22 -3.72 -28.07
C PRO A 86 -5.09 -4.88 -28.58
N ASP A 87 -4.52 -6.09 -28.68
CA ASP A 87 -5.20 -7.32 -29.07
C ASP A 87 -6.46 -7.64 -28.23
N LEU A 88 -6.57 -7.11 -27.01
CA LEU A 88 -7.76 -7.29 -26.17
C LEU A 88 -8.97 -6.48 -26.70
N GLN A 89 -8.76 -5.34 -27.36
CA GLN A 89 -9.85 -4.48 -27.85
C GLN A 89 -10.69 -5.15 -28.96
N ASP A 90 -10.12 -6.12 -29.67
CA ASP A 90 -10.81 -6.85 -30.73
C ASP A 90 -11.83 -7.87 -30.22
N ALA A 91 -11.93 -8.08 -28.90
CA ALA A 91 -12.92 -8.99 -28.34
C ALA A 91 -14.35 -8.48 -28.57
N ARG A 92 -15.24 -9.39 -28.99
CA ARG A 92 -16.66 -9.11 -29.27
C ARG A 92 -17.61 -9.73 -28.25
N THR A 93 -17.13 -10.65 -27.42
CA THR A 93 -17.89 -11.26 -26.33
C THR A 93 -17.07 -11.27 -25.03
N LEU A 94 -17.74 -11.35 -23.87
CA LEU A 94 -17.07 -11.49 -22.57
C LEU A 94 -16.22 -12.77 -22.49
N GLU A 95 -16.68 -13.85 -23.10
CA GLU A 95 -15.93 -15.11 -23.16
C GLU A 95 -14.64 -14.96 -23.97
N GLN A 96 -14.68 -14.22 -25.08
CA GLN A 96 -13.48 -13.88 -25.84
C GLN A 96 -12.50 -13.01 -25.05
N ILE A 97 -12.99 -12.07 -24.22
CA ILE A 97 -12.13 -11.31 -23.31
C ILE A 97 -11.43 -12.29 -22.37
N ARG A 98 -12.19 -13.12 -21.63
CA ARG A 98 -11.62 -14.10 -20.69
C ARG A 98 -10.58 -15.02 -21.34
N ASP A 99 -10.88 -15.52 -22.53
CA ASP A 99 -9.98 -16.39 -23.27
C ASP A 99 -8.72 -15.68 -23.75
N LYS A 100 -8.82 -14.43 -24.18
CA LYS A 100 -7.65 -13.63 -24.54
C LYS A 100 -6.81 -13.32 -23.31
N PHE A 101 -7.42 -12.93 -22.17
CA PHE A 101 -6.70 -12.68 -20.91
C PHE A 101 -5.80 -13.85 -20.49
N LYS A 102 -6.24 -15.09 -20.70
CA LYS A 102 -5.44 -16.29 -20.40
C LYS A 102 -4.21 -16.47 -21.29
N ARG A 103 -4.18 -15.85 -22.48
CA ARG A 103 -3.13 -16.02 -23.49
C ARG A 103 -2.22 -14.81 -23.63
N VAL A 104 -2.75 -13.62 -23.40
CA VAL A 104 -1.99 -12.38 -23.52
C VAL A 104 -1.03 -12.22 -22.34
N LYS A 105 -0.08 -11.32 -22.55
CA LYS A 105 0.92 -10.94 -21.57
C LYS A 105 0.80 -9.45 -21.31
N PHE A 106 0.88 -9.10 -20.04
CA PHE A 106 0.67 -7.77 -19.52
C PHE A 106 2.00 -7.13 -19.16
N SER A 107 2.05 -5.81 -19.31
CA SER A 107 3.10 -4.99 -18.73
C SER A 107 2.45 -4.00 -17.78
N GLY A 108 3.19 -3.54 -16.79
CA GLY A 108 2.61 -2.71 -15.76
C GLY A 108 3.55 -2.46 -14.61
N ALA A 109 2.97 -2.01 -13.51
CA ALA A 109 3.73 -1.78 -12.29
C ALA A 109 2.84 -1.90 -11.06
N LEU A 110 3.48 -2.24 -9.95
CA LEU A 110 2.86 -2.37 -8.64
C LEU A 110 3.46 -1.32 -7.71
N CYS A 111 2.61 -0.61 -6.97
CA CYS A 111 3.01 0.35 -5.95
C CYS A 111 2.35 0.02 -4.61
N ASN A 112 3.03 0.32 -3.51
CA ASN A 112 2.49 0.10 -2.17
C ASN A 112 2.75 1.31 -1.26
N ILE A 113 1.91 1.46 -0.23
CA ILE A 113 2.17 2.43 0.84
C ILE A 113 3.07 1.76 1.90
N GLY A 114 4.38 1.98 1.74
CA GLY A 114 5.45 1.55 2.62
C GLY A 114 6.82 2.06 2.13
N HIS A 115 7.70 2.45 3.06
CA HIS A 115 9.09 2.92 2.87
C HIS A 115 9.46 3.41 1.44
N GLY A 116 8.92 4.57 1.05
CA GLY A 116 9.39 5.31 -0.14
C GLY A 116 8.72 4.95 -1.47
N SER A 117 7.43 4.62 -1.47
CA SER A 117 6.62 4.40 -2.70
C SER A 117 7.35 3.51 -3.71
N LYS A 118 7.84 2.36 -3.24
CA LYS A 118 8.57 1.46 -4.11
C LYS A 118 7.63 0.99 -5.21
N THR A 119 8.01 1.29 -6.45
CA THR A 119 7.26 0.87 -7.63
C THR A 119 8.05 -0.25 -8.28
N GLU A 120 7.43 -1.41 -8.42
CA GLU A 120 8.01 -2.56 -9.10
C GLU A 120 7.32 -2.72 -10.46
N SER A 121 8.06 -2.45 -11.53
CA SER A 121 7.59 -2.65 -12.90
C SER A 121 7.71 -4.11 -13.31
N PHE A 122 6.75 -4.58 -14.07
CA PHE A 122 6.76 -5.90 -14.69
C PHE A 122 6.45 -5.81 -16.17
N GLU A 123 7.00 -6.74 -16.93
CA GLU A 123 6.74 -6.89 -18.37
C GLU A 123 6.48 -8.36 -18.68
N ASN A 124 5.68 -8.60 -19.71
CA ASN A 124 5.41 -9.94 -20.23
C ASN A 124 4.84 -10.92 -19.18
N ALA A 125 4.02 -10.41 -18.26
CA ALA A 125 3.41 -11.16 -17.16
C ALA A 125 2.06 -11.78 -17.57
N GLY A 126 1.82 -13.04 -17.25
CA GLY A 126 0.48 -13.65 -17.33
C GLY A 126 -0.31 -13.46 -16.04
N ILE A 127 -1.57 -13.93 -16.01
CA ILE A 127 -2.45 -13.81 -14.83
C ILE A 127 -1.83 -14.44 -13.58
N ALA A 128 -1.26 -15.63 -13.70
CA ALA A 128 -0.60 -16.31 -12.57
C ALA A 128 0.58 -15.51 -12.02
N ASP A 129 1.33 -14.85 -12.90
CA ASP A 129 2.46 -14.00 -12.52
C ASP A 129 1.96 -12.75 -11.75
N LEU A 130 0.85 -12.15 -12.20
CA LEU A 130 0.21 -11.02 -11.49
C LEU A 130 -0.26 -11.41 -10.09
N VAL A 131 -0.88 -12.60 -9.96
CA VAL A 131 -1.29 -13.17 -8.66
C VAL A 131 -0.07 -13.33 -7.73
N GLN A 132 1.03 -13.89 -8.27
CA GLN A 132 2.26 -14.08 -7.51
C GLN A 132 2.88 -12.74 -7.08
N LEU A 133 2.87 -11.71 -7.94
CA LEU A 133 3.37 -10.37 -7.62
C LEU A 133 2.57 -9.73 -6.47
N ILE A 134 1.23 -9.82 -6.52
CA ILE A 134 0.36 -9.31 -5.45
C ILE A 134 0.62 -10.07 -4.14
N ASN A 135 0.60 -11.40 -4.17
CA ASN A 135 0.82 -12.23 -2.98
C ASN A 135 2.21 -12.04 -2.36
N SER A 136 3.24 -11.87 -3.20
CA SER A 136 4.59 -11.60 -2.73
C SER A 136 4.66 -10.22 -2.05
N THR A 137 4.03 -9.21 -2.64
CA THR A 137 3.98 -7.87 -2.04
C THR A 137 3.18 -7.85 -0.74
N LEU A 138 2.03 -8.52 -0.69
CA LEU A 138 1.24 -8.69 0.53
C LEU A 138 2.05 -9.37 1.63
N SER A 139 2.75 -10.45 1.30
CA SER A 139 3.60 -11.18 2.25
C SER A 139 4.72 -10.29 2.81
N LEU A 140 5.28 -9.40 2.01
CA LEU A 140 6.26 -8.41 2.46
C LEU A 140 5.63 -7.37 3.39
N MET A 141 4.47 -6.83 3.03
CA MET A 141 3.77 -5.82 3.84
C MET A 141 3.30 -6.36 5.20
N VAL A 142 2.81 -7.60 5.26
CA VAL A 142 2.41 -8.25 6.51
C VAL A 142 3.62 -8.46 7.43
N LYS A 143 4.76 -8.90 6.87
CA LYS A 143 6.01 -9.02 7.63
C LYS A 143 6.45 -7.67 8.19
N ASP A 144 6.41 -6.62 7.38
CA ASP A 144 6.79 -5.27 7.79
C ASP A 144 5.85 -4.70 8.86
N ALA A 145 4.53 -4.92 8.75
CA ALA A 145 3.56 -4.50 9.76
C ALA A 145 3.78 -5.19 11.11
N THR A 146 4.07 -6.50 11.10
CA THR A 146 4.38 -7.27 12.31
C THR A 146 5.65 -6.75 12.99
N ILE A 147 6.66 -6.40 12.20
CA ILE A 147 7.91 -5.81 12.70
C ILE A 147 7.63 -4.42 13.29
N LYS A 148 6.82 -3.59 12.63
CA LYS A 148 6.45 -2.25 13.12
C LYS A 148 5.71 -2.31 14.45
N GLU A 149 4.79 -3.26 14.61
CA GLU A 149 4.05 -3.46 15.87
C GLU A 149 5.00 -3.93 16.99
N ALA A 150 5.92 -4.87 16.68
CA ALA A 150 6.94 -5.32 17.63
C ALA A 150 7.88 -4.17 18.07
N VAL A 151 8.32 -3.32 17.13
CA VAL A 151 9.15 -2.14 17.43
C VAL A 151 8.37 -1.13 18.26
N SER A 152 7.12 -0.82 17.90
CA SER A 152 6.27 0.11 18.64
C SER A 152 5.97 -0.37 20.07
N CYS A 153 5.72 -1.66 20.25
CA CYS A 153 5.53 -2.28 21.56
C CYS A 153 6.80 -2.18 22.41
N THR A 154 7.97 -2.43 21.80
CA THR A 154 9.28 -2.34 22.46
C THR A 154 9.56 -0.90 22.90
N GLU A 155 9.35 0.09 22.03
CA GLU A 155 9.51 1.51 22.37
C GLU A 155 8.57 1.94 23.50
N SER A 156 7.31 1.50 23.45
CA SER A 156 6.31 1.82 24.48
C SER A 156 6.67 1.20 25.83
N SER A 157 7.18 -0.03 25.82
CA SER A 157 7.66 -0.73 27.02
C SER A 157 8.91 -0.05 27.58
N LEU A 158 9.85 0.36 26.72
CA LEU A 158 11.05 1.11 27.12
C LEU A 158 10.68 2.45 27.76
N LYS A 159 9.77 3.22 27.14
CA LYS A 159 9.25 4.48 27.70
C LYS A 159 8.62 4.28 29.07
N ARG A 160 7.85 3.20 29.25
CA ARG A 160 7.24 2.86 30.55
C ARG A 160 8.28 2.49 31.61
N ILE A 161 9.32 1.73 31.24
CA ILE A 161 10.41 1.36 32.16
C ILE A 161 11.19 2.60 32.56
N VAL A 162 11.58 3.45 31.60
CA VAL A 162 12.30 4.71 31.88
C VAL A 162 11.45 5.63 32.75
N HIS A 163 10.16 5.77 32.45
CA HIS A 163 9.24 6.58 33.25
C HIS A 163 9.07 6.04 34.66
N ARG A 164 8.98 4.72 34.85
CA ARG A 164 8.91 4.11 36.18
C ARG A 164 10.25 4.20 36.93
N ALA A 165 11.38 4.00 36.25
CA ALA A 165 12.70 4.13 36.85
C ALA A 165 12.98 5.57 37.31
N SER A 166 12.48 6.58 36.58
CA SER A 166 12.60 7.99 36.96
C SER A 166 11.62 8.43 38.05
N THR A 167 10.40 7.90 38.07
CA THR A 167 9.38 8.27 39.08
C THR A 167 9.49 7.48 40.38
N THR A 168 10.00 6.24 40.37
CA THR A 168 10.02 5.37 41.56
C THR A 168 11.29 5.55 42.41
N GLY A 169 12.14 6.53 42.12
CA GLY A 169 13.33 6.84 42.94
C GLY A 169 14.39 5.73 43.02
N LEU A 170 14.23 4.61 42.29
CA LEU A 170 15.07 3.43 42.37
C LEU A 170 16.48 3.63 41.77
N PHE A 171 16.71 4.70 41.00
CA PHE A 171 18.01 4.97 40.36
C PHE A 171 18.59 6.37 40.62
N PHE A 172 17.88 7.26 41.31
CA PHE A 172 18.27 8.68 41.33
C PHE A 172 18.33 9.25 42.74
N ARG A 173 19.51 9.13 43.34
CA ARG A 173 20.05 10.13 44.28
C ARG A 173 21.20 10.95 43.67
N SER A 174 21.36 10.94 42.35
CA SER A 174 22.44 11.68 41.69
C SER A 174 22.04 12.14 40.29
N ASP A 175 21.97 13.46 40.10
CA ASP A 175 21.69 14.13 38.82
C ASP A 175 22.70 13.76 37.72
N VAL A 176 23.90 13.33 38.12
CA VAL A 176 25.01 12.94 37.22
C VAL A 176 24.68 11.70 36.41
N LEU A 177 23.93 10.74 36.99
CA LEU A 177 23.56 9.50 36.30
C LEU A 177 22.44 9.72 35.30
N VAL A 178 21.47 10.60 35.60
CA VAL A 178 20.41 10.99 34.65
C VAL A 178 21.04 11.60 33.40
N HIS A 179 21.99 12.53 33.60
CA HIS A 179 22.63 13.24 32.50
C HIS A 179 23.49 12.31 31.62
N ARG A 180 24.20 11.34 32.22
CA ARG A 180 24.98 10.35 31.46
C ARG A 180 24.10 9.36 30.69
N LEU A 181 22.99 8.90 31.28
CA LEU A 181 22.07 7.99 30.63
C LEU A 181 21.37 8.66 29.44
N ARG A 182 20.90 9.91 29.61
CA ARG A 182 20.30 10.71 28.52
C ARG A 182 21.26 10.92 27.34
N ARG A 183 22.51 11.27 27.64
CA ARG A 183 23.57 11.46 26.63
C ARG A 183 23.92 10.17 25.89
N THR A 184 23.95 9.04 26.59
CA THR A 184 24.27 7.72 25.99
C THR A 184 23.12 7.19 25.13
N LEU A 185 21.88 7.54 25.48
CA LEU A 185 20.67 7.17 24.72
C LEU A 185 20.31 8.17 23.61
N GLY A 186 21.11 9.22 23.39
CA GLY A 186 20.90 10.19 22.31
C GLY A 186 19.68 11.10 22.49
N ILE A 187 19.14 11.20 23.71
CA ILE A 187 18.02 12.09 24.02
C ILE A 187 18.63 13.47 24.30
N SER A 188 18.60 14.37 23.31
CA SER A 188 19.10 15.74 23.46
C SER A 188 18.23 16.54 24.42
N ASP A 189 18.87 17.23 25.38
CA ASP A 189 18.23 18.20 26.28
C ASP A 189 17.88 19.48 25.50
N ALA A 190 16.82 19.40 24.70
CA ALA A 190 16.27 20.55 23.99
C ALA A 190 14.76 20.59 24.18
N ASP A 191 14.33 20.82 25.43
CA ASP A 191 13.22 21.72 25.75
C ASP A 191 13.08 21.84 27.28
N GLN A 192 13.51 22.97 27.85
CA GLN A 192 12.92 23.63 29.03
C GLN A 192 13.48 25.06 29.12
N GLY A 193 12.89 25.96 28.33
CA GLY A 193 13.03 27.39 28.51
C GLY A 193 11.97 27.95 29.48
N SER A 194 12.44 28.53 30.59
CA SER A 194 11.84 29.64 31.35
C SER A 194 10.47 29.46 32.05
N LYS A 195 10.42 29.72 33.37
CA LYS A 195 9.88 30.98 33.93
C LYS A 195 9.93 31.04 35.46
N THR A 196 10.01 32.30 35.91
CA THR A 196 9.62 32.91 37.20
C THR A 196 10.50 32.62 38.42
N SER A 197 10.87 33.57 39.30
CA SER A 197 10.79 35.05 39.35
C SER A 197 11.37 35.47 40.71
N ASN A 198 12.11 36.59 40.74
CA ASN A 198 12.12 37.65 41.77
C ASN A 198 12.10 37.30 43.29
N ASP A 199 13.11 37.78 44.04
CA ASP A 199 13.02 38.76 45.15
C ASP A 199 14.02 38.53 46.33
N ARG A 200 14.81 39.61 46.57
CA ARG A 200 15.26 40.25 47.85
C ARG A 200 16.31 39.65 48.81
N GLU A 201 17.17 40.59 49.23
CA GLU A 201 17.86 40.80 50.54
C GLU A 201 18.89 39.72 50.96
N ASP A 202 20.15 40.01 51.32
CA ASP A 202 20.76 41.17 52.02
C ASP A 202 22.08 41.66 51.38
#